data_AF-A0A2N2UWG4-F1
#
_entry.id   AF-A0A2N2UWG4-F1
#
_cell.length_a   1.000
_cell.length_b   1.000
_cell.length_c   1.000
_cell.angle_alpha   90.00
_cell.angle_beta   90.00
_cell.angle_gamma   90.00
#
_symmetry.space_group_name_H-M   'P 1'
#
loop_
_entity.id
_entity.type
_entity.pdbx_description
1 polymer ?
#
loop_
_entity_poly.entity_id
_entity_poly.type
_entity_poly.pdbx_seq_one_letter_code
_entity_poly.pdbx_strand_id
1 'polypeptide(L)'
;MSPFSSPAVSLLYYFDYLRTLPPAELARETEHARRLHASEKSDFRLLQYVATLAVPGGDTNRALQLLEPMIRDGAGHARELRGLAVLLHTELSERRRLEASVQNQTRRTEELESKLEALKNIEMQMMQREPSGKPGGKRR
;
A
#
# COMPACT_ATOMS: atom_id res chain seq x y z
N MET A 1 -14.49 -15.71 27.21
CA MET A 1 -13.09 -15.60 26.74
C MET A 1 -12.24 -16.46 27.64
N SER A 2 -11.52 -17.45 27.11
CA SER A 2 -10.68 -18.33 27.93
C SER A 2 -9.58 -17.52 28.64
N PRO A 3 -9.32 -17.75 29.93
CA PRO A 3 -8.43 -16.91 30.75
C PRO A 3 -6.92 -17.01 30.41
N PHE A 4 -6.56 -17.63 29.27
CA PHE A 4 -5.18 -17.96 28.90
C PHE A 4 -4.74 -17.44 27.53
N SER A 5 -5.56 -16.65 26.83
CA SER A 5 -5.13 -16.08 25.54
C SER A 5 -4.26 -14.86 25.78
N SER A 6 -3.00 -14.94 25.37
CA SER A 6 -2.07 -13.80 25.35
C SER A 6 -2.72 -12.61 24.59
N PRO A 7 -2.56 -11.36 25.05
CA PRO A 7 -2.92 -10.16 24.30
C PRO A 7 -2.46 -10.18 22.84
N ALA A 8 -1.23 -10.65 22.58
CA ALA A 8 -0.71 -10.76 21.22
C ALA A 8 -1.47 -11.81 20.39
N VAL A 9 -1.79 -12.97 20.96
CA VAL A 9 -2.60 -14.01 20.29
C VAL A 9 -4.01 -13.49 19.99
N SER A 10 -4.60 -12.72 20.90
CA SER A 10 -5.92 -12.13 20.70
C SER A 10 -5.94 -11.12 19.55
N LEU A 11 -4.86 -10.36 19.36
CA LEU A 11 -4.69 -9.45 18.22
C LEU A 11 -4.52 -10.20 16.89
N LEU A 12 -3.88 -11.37 16.89
CA LEU A 12 -3.77 -12.20 15.69
C LEU A 12 -5.15 -12.71 15.23
N TYR A 13 -5.98 -13.21 16.15
CA TYR A 13 -7.37 -13.59 15.83
C TYR A 13 -8.21 -12.39 15.39
N TYR A 14 -8.00 -11.23 16.01
CA TYR A 14 -8.67 -10.01 15.60
C TYR A 14 -8.29 -9.63 14.15
N PHE A 15 -7.00 -9.72 13.79
CA PHE A 15 -6.56 -9.47 12.42
C PHE A 15 -7.14 -10.46 11.41
N ASP A 16 -7.23 -11.74 11.76
CA ASP A 16 -7.89 -12.75 10.92
C ASP A 16 -9.37 -12.40 10.68
N TYR A 17 -10.09 -12.00 11.73
CA TYR A 17 -11.46 -11.49 11.62
C TYR A 17 -11.56 -10.27 10.70
N LEU A 18 -10.69 -9.27 10.86
CA LEU A 18 -10.70 -8.03 10.05
C LEU A 18 -10.57 -8.32 8.55
N ARG A 19 -9.80 -9.34 8.16
CA ARG A 19 -9.62 -9.73 6.75
C ARG A 19 -10.89 -10.29 6.11
N THR A 20 -11.84 -10.75 6.91
CA THR A 20 -13.13 -11.28 6.42
C THR A 20 -14.20 -10.22 6.29
N LEU A 21 -13.97 -9.01 6.83
CA LEU A 21 -14.97 -7.96 6.84
C LEU A 21 -15.15 -7.27 5.48
N PRO A 22 -16.40 -7.03 5.06
CA PRO A 22 -16.67 -6.11 3.96
C PRO A 22 -16.18 -4.68 4.25
N PRO A 23 -15.90 -3.86 3.21
CA PRO A 23 -15.35 -2.51 3.41
C PRO A 23 -16.17 -1.60 4.34
N ALA A 24 -17.50 -1.69 4.27
CA ALA A 24 -18.39 -0.89 5.12
C ALA A 24 -18.30 -1.29 6.61
N GLU A 25 -18.14 -2.58 6.90
CA GLU A 25 -18.00 -3.11 8.26
C GLU A 25 -16.60 -2.82 8.80
N LEU A 26 -15.58 -2.98 7.97
CA LEU A 26 -14.21 -2.61 8.30
C LEU A 26 -14.09 -1.13 8.66
N ALA A 27 -14.78 -0.23 7.94
CA ALA A 27 -14.79 1.20 8.27
C ALA A 27 -15.43 1.46 9.65
N ARG A 28 -16.53 0.77 9.98
CA ARG A 28 -17.16 0.85 11.31
C ARG A 28 -16.25 0.33 12.41
N GLU A 29 -15.58 -0.80 12.15
CA GLU A 29 -14.65 -1.42 13.09
C GLU A 29 -13.41 -0.54 13.33
N THR A 30 -12.91 0.10 12.27
CA THR A 30 -11.82 1.09 12.35
C THR A 30 -12.21 2.28 13.25
N GLU A 31 -13.40 2.86 13.05
CA GLU A 31 -13.88 3.96 13.89
C GLU A 31 -14.13 3.52 15.34
N HIS A 32 -14.62 2.30 15.54
CA HIS A 32 -14.78 1.72 16.86
C HIS A 32 -13.42 1.55 17.58
N ALA A 33 -12.43 0.92 16.94
CA ALA A 33 -11.09 0.75 17.48
C ALA A 33 -10.40 2.10 17.76
N ARG A 34 -10.59 3.09 16.88
CA ARG A 34 -10.10 4.46 17.08
C ARG A 34 -10.66 5.09 18.36
N ARG A 35 -11.96 4.97 18.59
CA ARG A 35 -12.62 5.49 19.80
C ARG A 35 -12.15 4.77 21.06
N LEU A 36 -12.01 3.45 21.01
CA LEU A 36 -11.49 2.66 22.12
C LEU A 36 -10.07 3.09 22.49
N HIS A 37 -9.17 3.24 21.50
CA HIS A 37 -7.82 3.73 21.74
C HIS A 37 -7.79 5.17 22.31
N ALA A 38 -8.69 6.04 21.86
CA ALA A 38 -8.81 7.40 22.39
C ALA A 38 -9.26 7.40 23.87
N SER A 39 -10.16 6.49 24.25
CA SER A 39 -10.63 6.35 25.64
C SER A 39 -9.64 5.61 26.55
N GLU A 40 -8.89 4.66 26.00
CA GLU A 40 -8.01 3.77 26.73
C GLU A 40 -6.66 3.70 25.99
N LYS A 41 -5.68 4.47 26.49
CA LYS A 41 -4.35 4.59 25.89
C LYS A 41 -3.43 3.42 26.26
N SER A 42 -3.89 2.19 26.04
CA SER A 42 -3.10 0.97 26.25
C SER A 42 -2.47 0.47 24.94
N ASP A 43 -1.33 -0.22 25.04
CA ASP A 43 -0.64 -0.84 23.90
C ASP A 43 -1.56 -1.77 23.10
N PHE A 44 -2.41 -2.52 23.81
CA PHE A 44 -3.37 -3.43 23.18
C PHE A 44 -4.35 -2.66 22.29
N ARG A 45 -4.92 -1.55 22.78
CA ARG A 45 -5.88 -0.73 22.01
C ARG A 45 -5.21 -0.01 20.84
N LEU A 46 -3.97 0.46 21.04
CA LEU A 46 -3.15 1.02 19.97
C LEU A 46 -2.98 -0.02 18.85
N LEU A 47 -2.52 -1.23 19.18
CA LEU A 47 -2.29 -2.29 18.21
C LEU A 47 -3.58 -2.81 17.58
N GLN A 48 -4.69 -2.84 18.33
CA GLN A 48 -6.01 -3.15 17.80
C GLN A 48 -6.41 -2.14 16.72
N TYR A 49 -6.24 -0.84 16.97
CA TYR A 49 -6.51 0.19 15.97
C TYR A 49 -5.54 0.13 14.79
N VAL A 50 -4.24 -0.08 15.04
CA VAL A 50 -3.26 -0.27 13.96
C VAL A 50 -3.63 -1.47 13.07
N ALA A 51 -4.13 -2.57 13.65
CA ALA A 51 -4.54 -3.73 12.88
C ALA A 51 -5.66 -3.42 11.87
N THR A 52 -6.62 -2.54 12.21
CA THR A 52 -7.69 -2.13 11.27
C THR A 52 -7.15 -1.28 10.12
N LEU A 53 -6.04 -0.57 10.33
CA LEU A 53 -5.37 0.24 9.30
C LEU A 53 -4.37 -0.58 8.46
N ALA A 54 -3.89 -1.70 9.01
CA ALA A 54 -2.89 -2.55 8.39
C ALA A 54 -3.47 -3.47 7.30
N VAL A 55 -4.78 -3.64 7.21
CA VAL A 55 -5.42 -4.45 6.16
C VAL A 55 -5.26 -3.83 4.76
N PRO A 56 -5.39 -4.61 3.67
CA PRO A 56 -5.32 -4.08 2.31
C PRO A 56 -6.31 -2.94 2.07
N GLY A 57 -5.85 -1.84 1.46
CA GLY A 57 -6.66 -0.63 1.23
C GLY A 57 -6.82 0.28 2.46
N GLY A 58 -6.29 -0.10 3.62
CA GLY A 58 -6.23 0.75 4.82
C GLY A 58 -5.14 1.83 4.74
N ASP A 59 -5.12 2.72 5.74
CA ASP A 59 -4.13 3.80 5.83
C ASP A 59 -2.81 3.31 6.44
N THR A 60 -1.98 2.69 5.59
CA THR A 60 -0.64 2.21 5.92
C THR A 60 0.23 3.30 6.56
N ASN A 61 0.14 4.54 6.09
CA ASN A 61 0.97 5.64 6.62
C ASN A 61 0.57 5.99 8.04
N ARG A 62 -0.74 6.06 8.31
CA ARG A 62 -1.23 6.30 9.67
C ARG A 62 -0.86 5.16 10.61
N ALA A 63 -0.97 3.91 10.16
CA ALA A 63 -0.54 2.75 10.93
C ALA A 63 0.93 2.85 11.35
N LEU A 64 1.83 3.15 10.41
CA LEU A 64 3.26 3.34 10.68
C LEU A 64 3.52 4.47 11.68
N GLN A 65 2.86 5.63 11.52
CA GLN A 65 3.00 6.77 12.44
C GLN A 65 2.59 6.41 13.88
N LEU A 66 1.56 5.59 14.04
CA LEU A 66 1.06 5.16 15.36
C LEU A 66 1.99 4.16 16.04
N LEU A 67 2.71 3.34 15.25
CA LEU A 67 3.67 2.37 15.78
C LEU A 67 5.00 3.03 16.22
N GLU A 68 5.39 4.14 15.58
CA GLU A 68 6.70 4.78 15.76
C GLU A 68 7.11 4.99 17.23
N PRO A 69 6.26 5.50 18.15
CA PRO A 69 6.65 5.71 19.54
C PRO A 69 7.00 4.40 20.25
N MET A 70 6.21 3.34 20.03
CA MET A 70 6.39 2.03 20.65
C MET A 70 7.63 1.28 20.12
N ILE A 71 8.03 1.58 18.89
CA ILE A 71 9.26 1.04 18.29
C ILE A 71 10.50 1.73 18.88
N ARG A 72 10.46 3.06 18.99
CA ARG A 72 11.56 3.90 19.51
C ARG A 72 11.77 3.70 21.01
N ASP A 73 10.70 3.78 21.79
CA ASP A 73 10.75 3.70 23.24
C ASP A 73 10.49 2.26 23.67
N GLY A 74 11.55 1.45 23.78
CA GLY A 74 11.42 0.02 24.12
C GLY A 74 11.04 -0.27 25.57
N ALA A 75 10.99 0.74 26.44
CA ALA A 75 10.74 0.60 27.87
C ALA A 75 9.26 0.80 28.20
N GLY A 76 8.70 -0.04 29.08
CA GLY A 76 7.32 0.09 29.57
C GLY A 76 6.25 -0.65 28.76
N HIS A 77 6.60 -1.25 27.62
CA HIS A 77 5.67 -2.04 26.81
C HIS A 77 5.76 -3.54 27.13
N ALA A 78 4.63 -4.24 27.00
CA ALA A 78 4.62 -5.70 27.10
C ALA A 78 5.45 -6.31 25.96
N ARG A 79 6.39 -7.20 26.29
CA ARG A 79 7.37 -7.77 25.33
C ARG A 79 6.71 -8.40 24.10
N GLU A 80 5.61 -9.11 24.29
CA GLU A 80 4.86 -9.77 23.21
C GLU A 80 4.18 -8.76 22.27
N LEU A 81 3.58 -7.70 22.82
CA LEU A 81 2.95 -6.63 22.04
C LEU A 81 4.00 -5.83 21.29
N ARG A 82 5.16 -5.57 21.91
CA ARG A 82 6.30 -4.95 21.23
C ARG A 82 6.82 -5.80 20.08
N GLY A 83 6.92 -7.12 20.27
CA GLY A 83 7.28 -8.04 19.20
C GLY A 83 6.32 -7.96 18.01
N LEU A 84 5.01 -7.92 18.28
CA LEU A 84 3.98 -7.76 17.25
C LEU A 84 4.05 -6.38 16.56
N ALA A 85 4.28 -5.31 17.33
CA ALA A 85 4.46 -3.97 16.79
C ALA A 85 5.64 -3.89 15.81
N VAL A 86 6.78 -4.48 16.17
CA VAL A 86 7.97 -4.55 15.30
C VAL A 86 7.65 -5.32 14.02
N LEU A 87 6.97 -6.47 14.14
CA LEU A 87 6.58 -7.28 12.98
C LEU A 87 5.69 -6.48 12.01
N LEU A 88 4.62 -5.84 12.53
CA LEU A 88 3.72 -5.02 11.73
C LEU A 88 4.44 -3.82 11.12
N HIS A 89 5.29 -3.13 11.88
CA HIS A 89 6.05 -2.00 11.36
C HIS A 89 6.95 -2.41 10.19
N THR A 90 7.65 -3.55 10.31
CA THR A 90 8.49 -4.09 9.23
C THR A 90 7.66 -4.45 7.99
N GLU A 91 6.56 -5.18 8.15
CA GLU A 91 5.70 -5.55 7.01
C GLU A 91 5.11 -4.33 6.30
N LEU A 92 4.54 -3.39 7.05
CA LEU A 92 3.91 -2.19 6.49
C LEU A 92 4.94 -1.27 5.81
N SER A 93 6.15 -1.18 6.35
CA SER A 93 7.25 -0.42 5.75
C SER A 93 7.67 -1.01 4.41
N GLU A 94 7.79 -2.34 4.34
CA GLU A 94 8.11 -3.06 3.11
C GLU A 94 6.99 -2.95 2.08
N ARG A 95 5.73 -3.10 2.50
CA ARG A 95 4.56 -2.92 1.64
C ARG A 95 4.55 -1.55 0.99
N ARG A 96 4.74 -0.48 1.78
CA ARG A 96 4.83 0.90 1.26
C ARG A 96 5.96 1.07 0.24
N ARG A 97 7.12 0.46 0.49
CA ARG A 97 8.27 0.51 -0.44
C ARG A 97 7.92 -0.19 -1.77
N LEU A 98 7.26 -1.34 -1.70
CA LEU A 98 6.84 -2.09 -2.88
C LEU A 98 5.76 -1.35 -3.67
N GLU A 99 4.76 -0.78 -3.01
CA GLU A 99 3.72 0.06 -3.63
C GLU A 99 4.34 1.24 -4.39
N ALA A 100 5.31 1.94 -3.79
CA ALA A 100 6.03 3.02 -4.45
C ALA A 100 6.84 2.53 -5.66
N SER A 101 7.44 1.34 -5.58
CA SER A 101 8.17 0.73 -6.70
C SER A 101 7.25 0.41 -7.88
N VAL A 102 6.09 -0.20 -7.61
CA VAL A 102 5.07 -0.51 -8.62
C VAL A 102 4.57 0.78 -9.26
N GLN A 103 4.24 1.80 -8.48
CA GLN A 103 3.77 3.08 -9.02
C GLN A 103 4.79 3.74 -9.95
N ASN A 104 6.08 3.70 -9.61
CA ASN A 104 7.14 4.23 -10.45
C ASN A 104 7.31 3.43 -11.75
N GLN A 105 7.19 2.11 -11.68
CA GLN A 105 7.22 1.25 -12.87
C GLN A 105 6.03 1.50 -13.79
N THR A 106 4.82 1.63 -13.26
CA THR A 106 3.61 1.95 -14.04
C THR A 106 3.77 3.27 -14.79
N ARG A 107 4.21 4.34 -14.12
CA ARG A 107 4.47 5.64 -14.76
C ARG A 107 5.50 5.54 -15.89
N ARG A 108 6.59 4.80 -15.65
CA ARG A 108 7.63 4.59 -16.67
C ARG A 108 7.08 3.83 -17.89
N THR A 109 6.20 2.85 -17.68
CA THR A 109 5.53 2.12 -18.77
C THR A 109 4.65 3.06 -19.58
N GLU A 110 3.80 3.86 -18.93
CA GLU A 110 2.93 4.84 -19.60
C GLU A 110 3.74 5.86 -20.43
N GLU A 111 4.87 6.34 -19.89
CA GLU A 111 5.77 7.24 -20.62
C GLU A 111 6.41 6.58 -21.85
N LEU A 112 6.80 5.30 -21.75
CA LEU A 112 7.39 4.56 -22.86
C LEU A 112 6.35 4.25 -23.94
N GLU A 113 5.12 3.89 -23.55
CA GLU A 113 4.01 3.67 -24.48
C GLU A 113 3.68 4.95 -25.26
N SER A 114 3.62 6.09 -24.57
CA SER A 114 3.42 7.41 -25.21
C SER A 114 4.51 7.74 -26.23
N LYS A 115 5.78 7.49 -25.90
CA LYS A 115 6.91 7.69 -26.83
C LYS A 115 6.84 6.76 -28.03
N LEU A 116 6.48 5.50 -27.82
CA LEU A 116 6.35 4.52 -28.90
C LEU A 116 5.23 4.92 -29.87
N GLU A 117 4.10 5.38 -29.35
CA GLU A 117 2.99 5.86 -30.16
C GLU A 117 3.36 7.13 -30.94
N ALA A 118 4.11 8.05 -30.34
CA ALA A 118 4.63 9.21 -31.05
C ALA A 118 5.56 8.81 -32.21
N LEU A 119 6.43 7.81 -32.01
CA LEU A 119 7.32 7.30 -33.07
C LEU A 119 6.54 6.65 -34.21
N LYS A 120 5.55 5.82 -33.90
CA LYS A 120 4.65 5.23 -34.93
C LYS A 120 3.95 6.28 -35.76
N ASN A 121 3.46 7.33 -35.11
CA ASN A 121 2.80 8.44 -35.82
C ASN A 121 3.77 9.18 -36.74
N ILE A 122 5.01 9.41 -36.30
CA ILE A 122 6.06 10.00 -37.15
C ILE A 122 6.36 9.08 -38.35
N GLU A 123 6.52 7.78 -38.12
CA GLU A 123 6.78 6.79 -39.18
C GLU A 123 5.64 6.77 -40.23
N MET A 124 4.39 6.73 -39.78
CA MET A 124 3.23 6.81 -40.67
C MET A 124 3.20 8.12 -41.47
N GLN A 125 3.51 9.25 -40.86
CA GLN A 125 3.57 10.55 -41.55
C GLN A 125 4.71 10.60 -42.57
N MET A 126 5.86 9.97 -42.29
CA MET A 126 6.98 9.88 -43.23
C MET A 126 6.61 9.00 -44.43
N MET A 127 6.02 7.82 -44.20
CA MET A 127 5.56 6.93 -45.27
C MET A 127 4.50 7.59 -46.17
N GLN A 128 3.57 8.36 -45.61
CA GLN A 128 2.55 9.08 -46.39
C GLN A 128 3.11 10.25 -47.19
N ARG A 129 4.27 10.80 -46.81
CA ARG A 129 4.98 11.85 -47.54
C ARG A 129 5.82 11.33 -48.71
N GLU A 130 5.95 10.01 -48.90
CA GLU A 130 6.57 9.40 -50.09
C GLU A 130 5.51 8.89 -51.11
N PRO A 131 4.76 9.76 -51.83
CA PRO A 131 4.08 9.31 -53.04
C PRO A 131 5.07 9.28 -54.21
N SER A 132 5.38 8.06 -54.65
CA SER A 132 5.73 7.69 -56.03
C SER A 132 6.60 8.68 -56.82
N GLY A 133 7.92 8.49 -56.76
CA GLY A 133 8.76 8.87 -57.88
C GLY A 133 8.26 8.17 -59.15
N LYS A 134 7.68 8.93 -60.08
CA LYS A 134 7.52 8.47 -61.46
C LYS A 134 8.84 8.68 -62.21
N PRO A 135 9.40 7.64 -62.84
CA PRO A 135 10.71 7.69 -63.50
C PRO A 135 10.60 8.18 -64.96
N GLY A 136 11.57 9.01 -65.37
CA GLY A 136 12.14 9.04 -66.73
C GLY A 136 11.33 9.65 -67.89
N GLY A 137 11.93 10.62 -68.58
CA GLY A 137 11.47 11.09 -69.90
C GLY A 137 12.43 12.09 -70.54
N LYS A 138 13.53 11.57 -71.11
CA LYS A 138 14.58 12.32 -71.83
C LYS A 138 14.06 13.11 -73.04
N ARG A 139 14.71 14.26 -73.25
CA ARG A 139 15.21 14.83 -74.53
C ARG A 139 14.23 14.96 -75.70
N ARG A 140 13.90 16.20 -76.08
CA ARG A 140 14.49 16.92 -77.22
C ARG A 140 13.85 18.29 -77.37
#